data_AF-A0A964HHR5-F1
#
_entry.id   AF-A0A964HHR5-F1
#
_cell.length_a   1.000
_cell.length_b   1.000
_cell.length_c   1.000
_cell.angle_alpha   90.00
_cell.angle_beta   90.00
_cell.angle_gamma   90.00
#
_symmetry.space_group_name_H-M   'P 1'
#
loop_
_entity.id
_entity.type
_entity.pdbx_description
1 polymer ?
#
loop_
_entity_poly.entity_id
_entity_poly.type
_entity_poly.pdbx_seq_one_letter_code
_entity_poly.pdbx_strand_id
1 'polypeptide(L)'
;MTPSSTSPPPGGRPAKNGTLLWLFAVFMIALLVVLGLKATFSDIYDELAERSANERARLFIGEEIVRGIHGVEKDIYRMAATANVAALRRINQDVAAELQKLHHDLAVLKDGGSVKREILLNIEGRDEMVREVRYRPDPGQSGYILELIEILPLLDQVQGKIDELEKMLALRWDYREREDRNRYFAIEQEISTFLKHMPPFFQRLDENANRLFFDSSERLRSLEAELDQQRSRFKAIELSLVGVVVALALAAGFMVMRRIGESNRRLEDALEDMKAAKDEAERASRAKSEFVSRMSHELRTPLNAIIGFAELLEAEPLEPAHQNYVGLINRSGQHLMELINQVLDHAKIESGKLTLEHIAFDFRATIDEVAAIVSSRAAGKGLAFVAAIADDLPRRVMGDPTRLRQVLINLLVNA
;
A
#
# COMPACT_ATOMS: atom_id res chain seq x y z
N MET A 1 -25.05 -15.48 54.46
CA MET A 1 -25.13 -14.46 53.39
C MET A 1 -23.72 -13.91 53.20
N THR A 2 -23.03 -14.43 52.19
CA THR A 2 -21.63 -14.11 51.85
C THR A 2 -21.56 -12.87 50.96
N PRO A 3 -20.57 -11.98 51.14
CA PRO A 3 -20.44 -10.76 50.34
C PRO A 3 -19.84 -11.07 48.97
N SER A 4 -20.40 -10.44 47.94
CA SER A 4 -19.99 -10.52 46.54
C SER A 4 -18.69 -9.75 46.30
N SER A 5 -17.69 -10.46 45.77
CA SER A 5 -16.42 -9.92 45.29
C SER A 5 -16.63 -9.09 44.01
N THR A 6 -16.31 -7.81 44.06
CA THR A 6 -16.19 -6.93 42.88
C THR A 6 -14.75 -6.91 42.39
N SER A 7 -14.53 -7.49 41.20
CA SER A 7 -13.28 -7.43 40.44
C SER A 7 -13.06 -6.02 39.88
N PRO A 8 -11.80 -5.53 39.75
CA PRO A 8 -11.53 -4.24 39.13
C PRO A 8 -11.61 -4.34 37.59
N PRO A 9 -11.95 -3.25 36.87
CA PRO A 9 -12.10 -3.28 35.42
C PRO A 9 -10.71 -3.32 34.73
N PRO A 10 -10.58 -4.00 33.57
CA PRO A 10 -9.33 -4.03 32.84
C PRO A 10 -9.10 -2.70 32.12
N GLY A 11 -7.91 -2.13 32.31
CA GLY A 11 -7.48 -0.90 31.65
C GLY A 11 -7.56 -1.00 30.13
N GLY A 12 -8.27 -0.03 29.53
CA GLY A 12 -8.36 0.13 28.09
C GLY A 12 -7.01 0.54 27.49
N ARG A 13 -6.42 -0.33 26.66
CA ARG A 13 -5.37 0.06 25.72
C ARG A 13 -5.98 0.84 24.55
N PRO A 14 -5.32 1.87 24.01
CA PRO A 14 -5.84 2.65 22.89
C PRO A 14 -5.76 1.83 21.59
N ALA A 15 -6.89 1.24 21.17
CA ALA A 15 -7.03 0.52 19.90
C ALA A 15 -7.23 1.46 18.68
N LYS A 16 -6.64 2.66 18.67
CA LYS A 16 -6.83 3.63 17.58
C LYS A 16 -5.82 3.52 16.43
N ASN A 17 -4.62 2.97 16.67
CA ASN A 17 -3.59 2.89 15.62
C ASN A 17 -3.69 1.62 14.75
N GLY A 18 -4.16 0.50 15.30
CA GLY A 18 -4.18 -0.78 14.58
C GLY A 18 -5.13 -0.80 13.39
N THR A 19 -6.31 -0.18 13.52
CA THR A 19 -7.34 -0.18 12.48
C THR A 19 -6.94 0.65 11.27
N LEU A 20 -6.35 1.83 11.50
CA LEU A 20 -5.87 2.70 10.43
C LEU A 20 -4.68 2.07 9.70
N LEU A 21 -3.75 1.46 10.45
CA LEU A 21 -2.61 0.72 9.92
C LEU A 21 -3.07 -0.49 9.08
N TRP A 22 -4.12 -1.20 9.52
CA TRP A 22 -4.67 -2.33 8.79
C TRP A 22 -5.35 -1.89 7.48
N LEU A 23 -6.12 -0.80 7.50
CA LEU A 23 -6.78 -0.26 6.30
C LEU A 23 -5.75 0.24 5.29
N PHE A 24 -4.68 0.87 5.76
CA PHE A 24 -3.52 1.22 4.95
C PHE A 24 -2.85 -0.03 4.36
N ALA A 25 -2.65 -1.08 5.16
CA ALA A 25 -2.07 -2.34 4.68
C ALA A 25 -2.94 -3.01 3.59
N VAL A 26 -4.27 -3.05 3.76
CA VAL A 26 -5.21 -3.56 2.74
C VAL A 26 -5.12 -2.74 1.46
N PHE A 27 -5.09 -1.41 1.57
CA PHE A 27 -4.91 -0.53 0.42
C PHE A 27 -3.58 -0.77 -0.30
N MET A 28 -2.47 -0.89 0.44
CA MET A 28 -1.15 -1.17 -0.11
C MET A 28 -1.10 -2.53 -0.81
N ILE A 29 -1.71 -3.56 -0.23
CA ILE A 29 -1.81 -4.89 -0.85
C ILE A 29 -2.62 -4.81 -2.15
N ALA A 30 -3.78 -4.14 -2.13
CA ALA A 30 -4.60 -3.97 -3.33
C ALA A 30 -3.84 -3.23 -4.44
N LEU A 31 -3.08 -2.18 -4.09
CA LEU A 31 -2.23 -1.45 -5.03
C LEU A 31 -1.13 -2.34 -5.62
N LEU A 32 -0.44 -3.12 -4.78
CA LEU A 32 0.60 -4.06 -5.23
C LEU A 32 0.02 -5.13 -6.17
N VAL A 33 -1.17 -5.66 -5.87
CA VAL A 33 -1.85 -6.61 -6.75
C VAL A 33 -2.17 -5.97 -8.10
N VAL A 34 -2.71 -4.75 -8.12
CA VAL A 34 -3.01 -4.04 -9.38
C VAL A 34 -1.74 -3.77 -10.19
N LEU A 35 -0.65 -3.35 -9.54
CA LEU A 35 0.64 -3.14 -10.21
C LEU A 35 1.22 -4.45 -10.75
N GLY A 36 1.15 -5.53 -9.98
CA GLY A 36 1.60 -6.86 -10.41
C GLY A 36 0.82 -7.37 -11.62
N LEU A 37 -0.51 -7.20 -11.61
CA LEU A 37 -1.36 -7.55 -12.76
C LEU A 37 -0.97 -6.76 -14.00
N LYS A 38 -0.77 -5.44 -13.88
CA LYS A 38 -0.33 -4.62 -15.01
C LYS A 38 1.00 -5.08 -15.59
N ALA A 39 1.96 -5.46 -14.73
CA ALA A 39 3.24 -5.98 -15.19
C ALA A 39 3.06 -7.30 -15.96
N THR A 40 2.30 -8.26 -15.42
CA THR A 40 2.05 -9.55 -16.10
C THR A 40 1.35 -9.38 -17.46
N PHE A 41 0.36 -8.49 -17.55
CA PHE A 41 -0.33 -8.26 -18.82
C PHE A 41 0.56 -7.52 -19.83
N SER A 42 1.48 -6.67 -19.38
CA SER A 42 2.46 -6.01 -20.26
C SER A 42 3.33 -7.04 -20.99
N ASP A 43 3.87 -8.02 -20.27
CA ASP A 43 4.72 -9.06 -20.86
C ASP A 43 3.98 -9.85 -21.95
N ILE A 44 2.70 -10.16 -21.71
CA ILE A 44 1.84 -10.83 -22.69
C ILE A 44 1.66 -9.95 -23.94
N TYR A 45 1.38 -8.66 -23.77
CA TYR A 45 1.22 -7.75 -24.91
C TYR A 45 2.50 -7.59 -25.72
N ASP A 46 3.67 -7.59 -25.07
CA ASP A 46 4.96 -7.52 -25.73
C ASP A 46 5.24 -8.78 -26.56
N GLU A 47 4.92 -9.97 -26.03
CA GLU A 47 5.02 -11.22 -26.79
C GLU A 47 4.11 -11.22 -28.03
N LEU A 48 2.86 -10.74 -27.88
CA LEU A 48 1.93 -10.58 -29.00
C LEU A 48 2.48 -9.61 -30.07
N ALA A 49 3.13 -8.53 -29.64
CA ALA A 49 3.74 -7.55 -30.53
C ALA A 49 4.93 -8.13 -31.31
N GLU A 50 5.77 -8.95 -30.67
CA GLU A 50 6.89 -9.63 -31.34
C GLU A 50 6.41 -10.56 -32.47
N ARG A 51 5.32 -11.32 -32.24
CA ARG A 51 4.75 -12.20 -33.28
C ARG A 51 4.29 -11.42 -34.50
N SER A 52 3.57 -10.31 -34.30
CA SER A 52 3.16 -9.42 -35.39
C SER A 52 4.36 -8.80 -36.11
N ALA A 53 5.38 -8.35 -35.36
CA ALA A 53 6.59 -7.78 -35.94
C ALA A 53 7.33 -8.79 -36.83
N ASN A 54 7.39 -10.05 -36.41
CA ASN A 54 8.03 -11.12 -37.19
C ASN A 54 7.29 -11.41 -38.50
N GLU A 55 5.95 -11.45 -38.49
CA GLU A 55 5.17 -11.65 -39.72
C GLU A 55 5.25 -10.45 -40.67
N ARG A 56 5.29 -9.22 -40.12
CA ARG A 56 5.58 -8.00 -40.90
C ARG A 56 6.96 -8.04 -41.54
N ALA A 57 7.96 -8.61 -40.86
CA ALA A 57 9.29 -8.82 -41.43
C ALA A 57 9.23 -9.80 -42.60
N ARG A 58 8.49 -10.92 -42.49
CA ARG A 58 8.27 -11.87 -43.59
C ARG A 58 7.65 -11.21 -44.81
N LEU A 59 6.58 -10.42 -44.62
CA LEU A 59 5.91 -9.67 -45.69
C LEU A 59 6.86 -8.67 -46.37
N PHE A 60 7.68 -7.96 -45.59
CA PHE A 60 8.67 -7.03 -46.12
C PHE A 60 9.72 -7.73 -46.99
N ILE A 61 10.20 -8.91 -46.56
CA ILE A 61 11.15 -9.71 -47.36
C ILE A 61 10.49 -10.19 -48.66
N GLY A 62 9.22 -10.63 -48.60
CA GLY A 62 8.44 -10.97 -49.81
C GLY A 62 8.32 -9.79 -50.79
N GLU A 63 8.08 -8.58 -50.30
CA GLU A 63 8.05 -7.36 -51.12
C GLU A 63 9.41 -7.08 -51.78
N GLU A 64 10.51 -7.27 -51.05
CA GLU A 64 11.87 -7.11 -51.59
C GLU A 64 12.18 -8.13 -52.68
N ILE A 65 11.76 -9.39 -52.51
CA ILE A 65 11.96 -10.44 -53.51
C ILE A 65 11.22 -10.09 -54.81
N VAL A 66 9.92 -9.74 -54.73
CA VAL A 66 9.14 -9.33 -55.90
C VAL A 66 9.77 -8.12 -56.60
N ARG A 67 10.26 -7.15 -55.83
CA ARG A 67 10.91 -5.97 -56.40
C ARG A 67 12.23 -6.31 -57.09
N GLY A 68 13.09 -7.10 -56.45
CA GLY A 68 14.38 -7.48 -57.01
C GLY A 68 14.21 -8.30 -58.30
N ILE A 69 13.21 -9.18 -58.36
CA ILE A 69 12.86 -9.92 -59.57
C ILE A 69 12.53 -8.99 -60.74
N HIS A 70 11.61 -8.04 -60.55
CA HIS A 70 11.28 -7.06 -61.59
C HIS A 70 12.49 -6.18 -61.96
N GLY A 71 13.37 -5.89 -61.00
CA GLY A 71 14.63 -5.18 -61.22
C GLY A 71 15.55 -5.93 -62.18
N VAL A 72 15.80 -7.21 -61.89
CA VAL A 72 16.62 -8.10 -62.73
C VAL A 72 16.02 -8.24 -64.13
N GLU A 73 14.70 -8.43 -64.25
CA GLU A 73 14.03 -8.50 -65.56
C GLU A 73 14.27 -7.22 -66.38
N LYS A 74 14.01 -6.05 -65.77
CA LYS A 74 14.22 -4.75 -66.41
C LYS A 74 15.67 -4.58 -66.87
N ASP A 75 16.62 -4.96 -66.04
CA ASP A 75 18.03 -4.79 -66.34
C ASP A 75 18.51 -5.73 -67.45
N ILE A 76 17.99 -6.96 -67.55
CA ILE A 76 18.25 -7.84 -68.71
C ILE A 76 17.81 -7.19 -70.03
N TYR A 77 16.62 -6.56 -70.07
CA TYR A 77 16.21 -5.84 -71.27
C TYR A 77 17.08 -4.60 -71.55
N ARG A 78 17.53 -3.90 -70.50
CA ARG A 78 18.48 -2.78 -70.64
C ARG A 78 19.85 -3.26 -71.14
N MET A 79 20.33 -4.43 -70.74
CA MET A 79 21.57 -5.05 -71.23
C MET A 79 21.50 -5.24 -72.74
N ALA A 80 20.41 -5.85 -73.23
CA ALA A 80 20.25 -6.11 -74.65
C ALA A 80 20.12 -4.82 -75.48
N ALA A 81 19.43 -3.81 -74.95
CA ALA A 81 19.25 -2.52 -75.63
C ALA A 81 20.50 -1.62 -75.61
N THR A 82 21.47 -1.89 -74.72
CA THR A 82 22.64 -1.04 -74.54
C THR A 82 23.66 -1.25 -75.67
N ALA A 83 24.09 -0.14 -76.29
CA ALA A 83 25.12 -0.15 -77.33
C ALA A 83 26.55 0.03 -76.80
N ASN A 84 26.72 0.38 -75.52
CA ASN A 84 27.99 0.75 -74.89
C ASN A 84 28.50 -0.36 -73.94
N VAL A 85 29.74 -0.83 -74.17
CA VAL A 85 30.40 -1.87 -73.35
C VAL A 85 30.56 -1.45 -71.89
N ALA A 86 30.91 -0.20 -71.61
CA ALA A 86 31.06 0.30 -70.25
C ALA A 86 29.71 0.32 -69.51
N ALA A 87 28.63 0.69 -70.20
CA ALA A 87 27.29 0.66 -69.64
C ALA A 87 26.79 -0.78 -69.42
N LEU A 88 27.12 -1.73 -70.31
CA LEU A 88 26.79 -3.14 -70.07
C LEU A 88 27.51 -3.68 -68.83
N ARG A 89 28.81 -3.42 -68.67
CA ARG A 89 29.55 -3.88 -67.49
C ARG A 89 28.91 -3.39 -66.20
N ARG A 90 28.46 -2.12 -66.18
CA ARG A 90 27.74 -1.56 -65.05
C ARG A 90 26.40 -2.27 -64.81
N ILE A 91 25.58 -2.43 -65.84
CA ILE A 91 24.29 -3.14 -65.70
C ILE A 91 24.52 -4.59 -65.25
N ASN A 92 25.55 -5.28 -65.75
CA ASN A 92 25.87 -6.64 -65.35
C ASN A 92 26.30 -6.71 -63.86
N GLN A 93 27.07 -5.73 -63.39
CA GLN A 93 27.41 -5.60 -61.97
C GLN A 93 26.16 -5.33 -61.11
N ASP A 94 25.27 -4.45 -61.56
CA ASP A 94 24.02 -4.13 -60.88
C ASP A 94 23.12 -5.39 -60.80
N VAL A 95 22.97 -6.14 -61.89
CA VAL A 95 22.21 -7.39 -61.95
C VAL A 95 22.81 -8.47 -61.05
N ALA A 96 24.14 -8.63 -61.06
CA ALA A 96 24.81 -9.61 -60.19
C ALA A 96 24.62 -9.27 -58.70
N ALA A 97 24.67 -7.98 -58.34
CA ALA A 97 24.41 -7.52 -56.98
C ALA A 97 22.94 -7.78 -56.58
N GLU A 98 21.99 -7.52 -57.47
CA GLU A 98 20.56 -7.76 -57.22
C GLU A 98 20.26 -9.27 -57.07
N LEU A 99 20.86 -10.12 -57.91
CA LEU A 99 20.75 -11.58 -57.79
C LEU A 99 21.36 -12.07 -56.46
N GLN A 100 22.52 -11.55 -56.07
CA GLN A 100 23.13 -11.89 -54.78
C GLN A 100 22.22 -11.48 -53.61
N LYS A 101 21.61 -10.29 -53.69
CA LYS A 101 20.64 -9.82 -52.69
C LYS A 101 19.41 -10.71 -52.63
N LEU A 102 18.85 -11.12 -53.77
CA LEU A 102 17.72 -12.04 -53.83
C LEU A 102 18.04 -13.39 -53.16
N HIS A 103 19.22 -13.96 -53.41
CA HIS A 103 19.66 -15.18 -52.73
C HIS A 103 19.77 -14.99 -51.22
N HIS A 104 20.31 -13.86 -50.77
CA HIS A 104 20.39 -13.51 -49.35
C HIS A 104 19.00 -13.37 -48.72
N ASP A 105 18.09 -12.63 -49.35
CA ASP A 105 16.73 -12.39 -48.85
C ASP A 105 15.93 -13.71 -48.76
N LEU A 106 16.09 -14.60 -49.74
CA LEU A 106 15.53 -15.96 -49.72
C LEU A 106 16.15 -16.85 -48.62
N ALA A 107 17.47 -16.75 -48.40
CA ALA A 107 18.14 -17.46 -47.32
C ALA A 107 17.69 -16.96 -45.94
N VAL A 108 17.44 -15.66 -45.77
CA VAL A 108 16.89 -15.08 -44.53
C VAL A 108 15.51 -15.65 -44.23
N LEU A 109 14.65 -15.86 -45.23
CA LEU A 109 13.35 -16.51 -45.03
C LEU A 109 13.47 -17.97 -44.58
N LYS A 110 14.55 -18.65 -44.94
CA LYS A 110 14.81 -20.04 -44.58
C LYS A 110 15.43 -20.18 -43.20
N ASP A 111 16.53 -19.47 -42.97
CA ASP A 111 17.44 -19.69 -41.86
C ASP A 111 17.32 -18.59 -40.79
N GLY A 112 16.57 -17.52 -41.07
CA GLY A 112 16.49 -16.31 -40.24
C GLY A 112 17.64 -15.33 -40.53
N GLY A 113 17.49 -14.09 -40.06
CA GLY A 113 18.49 -13.05 -40.31
C GLY A 113 17.88 -11.66 -40.46
N SER A 114 18.56 -10.80 -41.22
CA SER A 114 18.13 -9.42 -41.46
C SER A 114 18.16 -9.07 -42.94
N VAL A 115 17.14 -8.34 -43.38
CA VAL A 115 17.07 -7.74 -44.72
C VAL A 115 17.03 -6.23 -44.58
N LYS A 116 17.78 -5.56 -45.45
CA LYS A 116 17.92 -4.11 -45.49
C LYS A 116 17.44 -3.57 -46.83
N ARG A 117 16.69 -2.48 -46.78
CA ARG A 117 16.34 -1.65 -47.93
C ARG A 117 16.94 -0.27 -47.72
N GLU A 118 17.83 0.13 -48.61
CA GLU A 118 18.38 1.48 -48.64
C GLU A 118 17.47 2.33 -49.54
N ILE A 119 16.89 3.38 -48.97
CA ILE A 119 16.04 4.33 -49.69
C ILE A 119 16.82 5.63 -49.80
N LEU A 120 17.29 5.96 -50.99
CA LEU A 120 17.92 7.25 -51.27
C LEU A 120 16.86 8.35 -51.08
N LEU A 121 17.12 9.26 -50.15
CA LEU A 121 16.25 10.37 -49.84
C LEU A 121 16.80 11.62 -50.52
N ASN A 122 15.97 12.30 -51.30
CA ASN A 122 16.32 13.62 -51.83
C ASN A 122 15.95 14.71 -50.82
N ILE A 123 16.49 14.62 -49.60
CA ILE A 123 16.25 15.56 -48.49
C ILE A 123 17.58 16.17 -48.06
N GLU A 124 17.61 17.50 -47.95
CA GLU A 124 18.81 18.25 -47.57
C GLU A 124 19.34 17.79 -46.20
N GLY A 125 20.53 17.17 -46.18
CA GLY A 125 21.21 16.69 -44.97
C GLY A 125 20.87 15.26 -44.53
N ARG A 126 20.07 14.50 -45.27
CA ARG A 126 19.87 13.06 -45.08
C ARG A 126 19.78 12.38 -46.44
N ASP A 127 20.88 11.76 -46.85
CA ASP A 127 21.00 11.18 -48.20
C ASP A 127 20.33 9.80 -48.30
N GLU A 128 20.15 9.09 -47.17
CA GLU A 128 19.69 7.71 -47.13
C GLU A 128 18.80 7.39 -45.92
N MET A 129 17.77 6.58 -46.13
CA MET A 129 17.01 5.88 -45.10
C MET A 129 17.18 4.38 -45.26
N VAL A 130 17.87 3.75 -44.30
CA VAL A 130 18.00 2.29 -44.25
C VAL A 130 16.87 1.71 -43.41
N ARG A 131 15.99 0.94 -44.04
CA ARG A 131 14.99 0.13 -43.35
C ARG A 131 15.53 -1.29 -43.21
N GLU A 132 15.90 -1.66 -41.98
CA GLU A 132 16.32 -3.02 -41.63
C GLU A 132 15.19 -3.73 -40.88
N VAL A 133 14.87 -4.96 -41.29
CA VAL A 133 13.97 -5.85 -40.55
C VAL A 133 14.71 -7.12 -40.17
N ARG A 134 14.40 -7.67 -39.00
CA ARG A 134 14.92 -8.96 -38.54
C ARG A 134 13.80 -9.99 -38.56
N TYR A 135 14.05 -11.12 -39.18
CA TYR A 135 13.14 -12.25 -39.26
C TYR A 135 13.70 -13.44 -38.48
N ARG A 136 12.83 -14.09 -37.71
CA ARG A 136 13.12 -15.34 -36.99
C ARG A 136 12.12 -16.41 -37.43
N PRO A 137 12.56 -17.50 -38.07
CA PRO A 137 11.67 -18.58 -38.45
C PRO A 137 11.07 -19.24 -37.19
N ASP A 138 9.79 -19.58 -37.26
CA ASP A 138 9.10 -20.28 -36.18
C ASP A 138 9.50 -21.77 -36.18
N PRO A 139 10.16 -22.29 -35.13
CA PRO A 139 10.61 -23.69 -35.08
C PRO A 139 9.46 -24.70 -35.16
N GLY A 140 8.23 -24.31 -34.78
CA GLY A 140 7.03 -25.14 -34.88
C GLY A 140 6.40 -25.17 -36.26
N GLN A 141 6.71 -24.21 -37.13
CA GLN A 141 6.30 -24.16 -38.53
C GLN A 141 7.39 -24.73 -39.44
N SER A 142 7.87 -25.94 -39.13
CA SER A 142 8.84 -26.69 -39.96
C SER A 142 8.33 -27.09 -41.36
N GLY A 143 7.28 -26.44 -41.87
CA GLY A 143 6.84 -26.57 -43.25
C GLY A 143 7.60 -25.57 -44.10
N TYR A 144 8.57 -26.05 -44.86
CA TYR A 144 9.22 -25.36 -45.97
C TYR A 144 8.27 -24.35 -46.62
N ILE A 145 8.68 -23.08 -46.72
CA ILE A 145 8.02 -22.11 -47.59
C ILE A 145 8.06 -22.74 -48.99
N LEU A 146 6.95 -23.28 -49.47
CA LEU A 146 6.92 -24.09 -50.70
C LEU A 146 7.42 -23.28 -51.89
N GLU A 147 7.12 -21.99 -51.87
CA GLU A 147 7.55 -21.00 -52.85
C GLU A 147 9.08 -20.86 -52.87
N LEU A 148 9.76 -21.05 -51.74
CA LEU A 148 11.22 -20.98 -51.67
C LEU A 148 11.87 -22.12 -52.45
N ILE A 149 11.26 -23.31 -52.44
CA ILE A 149 11.72 -24.49 -53.19
C ILE A 149 11.57 -24.26 -54.71
N GLU A 150 10.61 -23.44 -55.11
CA GLU A 150 10.33 -23.14 -56.53
C GLU A 150 11.09 -21.92 -57.05
N ILE A 151 11.30 -20.90 -56.23
CA ILE A 151 11.99 -19.65 -56.63
C ILE A 151 13.50 -19.87 -56.74
N LEU A 152 14.14 -20.58 -55.79
CA LEU A 152 15.60 -20.74 -55.80
C LEU A 152 16.14 -21.33 -57.11
N PRO A 153 15.63 -22.48 -57.61
CA PRO A 153 16.13 -23.08 -58.85
C PRO A 153 15.87 -22.21 -60.09
N LEU A 154 14.80 -21.41 -60.08
CA LEU A 154 14.54 -20.47 -61.15
C LEU A 154 15.51 -19.28 -61.08
N LEU A 155 15.86 -18.80 -59.89
CA LEU A 155 16.84 -17.74 -59.71
C LEU A 155 18.24 -18.17 -60.21
N ASP A 156 18.65 -19.41 -59.91
CA ASP A 156 19.88 -20.01 -60.45
C ASP A 156 19.86 -20.08 -62.00
N GLN A 157 18.70 -20.38 -62.59
CA GLN A 157 18.53 -20.37 -64.04
C GLN A 157 18.62 -18.95 -64.65
N VAL A 158 18.22 -17.90 -63.92
CA VAL A 158 18.38 -16.51 -64.38
C VAL A 158 19.86 -16.19 -64.53
N GLN A 159 20.70 -16.58 -63.57
CA GLN A 159 22.16 -16.39 -63.64
C GLN A 159 22.73 -17.00 -64.94
N GLY A 160 22.40 -18.27 -65.22
CA GLY A 160 22.88 -18.94 -66.43
C GLY A 160 22.39 -18.29 -67.72
N LYS A 161 21.17 -17.74 -67.72
CA LYS A 161 20.62 -16.98 -68.87
C LYS A 161 21.31 -15.64 -69.08
N ILE A 162 21.71 -14.96 -68.01
CA ILE A 162 22.49 -13.71 -68.10
C ILE A 162 23.86 -14.00 -68.70
N ASP A 163 24.54 -15.07 -68.27
CA ASP A 163 25.83 -15.49 -68.82
C ASP A 163 25.73 -15.82 -70.32
N GLU A 164 24.63 -16.44 -70.75
CA GLU A 164 24.33 -16.71 -72.16
C GLU A 164 24.13 -15.41 -72.96
N LEU A 165 23.33 -14.47 -72.43
CA LEU A 165 23.10 -13.17 -73.04
C LEU A 165 24.42 -12.37 -73.14
N GLU A 166 25.25 -12.36 -72.11
CA GLU A 166 26.53 -11.66 -72.12
C GLU A 166 27.44 -12.17 -73.24
N LYS A 167 27.50 -13.50 -73.45
CA LYS A 167 28.24 -14.10 -74.58
C LYS A 167 27.70 -13.65 -75.93
N MET A 168 26.37 -13.63 -76.11
CA MET A 168 25.75 -13.14 -77.35
C MET A 168 26.03 -11.65 -77.59
N LEU A 169 25.97 -10.82 -76.55
CA LEU A 169 26.26 -9.38 -76.65
C LEU A 169 27.74 -9.12 -76.96
N ALA A 170 28.66 -9.93 -76.42
CA ALA A 170 30.08 -9.88 -76.76
C ALA A 170 30.32 -10.20 -78.24
N LEU A 171 29.69 -11.25 -78.78
CA LEU A 171 29.76 -11.60 -80.20
C LEU A 171 29.16 -10.49 -81.08
N ARG A 172 28.03 -9.89 -80.67
CA ARG A 172 27.42 -8.75 -81.36
C ARG A 172 28.41 -7.59 -81.53
N TRP A 173 29.18 -7.27 -80.49
CA TRP A 173 30.17 -6.20 -80.59
C TRP A 173 31.36 -6.57 -81.45
N ASP A 174 31.89 -7.80 -81.33
CA ASP A 174 32.98 -8.27 -82.20
C ASP A 174 32.58 -8.22 -83.69
N TYR A 175 31.38 -8.68 -84.05
CA TYR A 175 30.89 -8.60 -85.43
C TYR A 175 30.64 -7.17 -85.89
N ARG A 176 30.19 -6.29 -84.99
CA ARG A 176 30.02 -4.86 -85.30
C ARG A 176 31.35 -4.17 -85.55
N GLU A 177 32.37 -4.47 -84.75
CA GLU A 177 33.72 -3.91 -84.87
C GLU A 177 34.43 -4.39 -86.14
N ARG A 178 34.21 -5.64 -86.53
CA ARG A 178 34.74 -6.23 -87.78
C ARG A 178 33.91 -5.89 -89.03
N GLU A 179 32.84 -5.11 -88.89
CA GLU A 179 31.89 -4.75 -89.96
C GLU A 179 31.23 -5.96 -90.69
N ASP A 180 31.16 -7.13 -90.04
CA ASP A 180 30.55 -8.35 -90.61
C ASP A 180 29.01 -8.31 -90.49
N ARG A 181 28.36 -7.72 -91.50
CA ARG A 181 26.90 -7.54 -91.52
C ARG A 181 26.11 -8.85 -91.45
N ASN A 182 26.61 -9.93 -92.06
CA ASN A 182 25.88 -11.19 -92.11
C ASN A 182 25.83 -11.84 -90.72
N ARG A 183 26.98 -11.90 -90.04
CA ARG A 183 27.04 -12.43 -88.67
C ARG A 183 26.39 -11.51 -87.65
N TYR A 184 26.48 -10.19 -87.84
CA TYR A 184 25.78 -9.22 -87.01
C TYR A 184 24.25 -9.40 -87.10
N PHE A 185 23.69 -9.59 -88.29
CA PHE A 185 22.25 -9.84 -88.44
C PHE A 185 21.81 -11.16 -87.81
N ALA A 186 22.62 -12.22 -87.97
CA ALA A 186 22.34 -13.52 -87.35
C ALA A 186 22.30 -13.45 -85.81
N ILE A 187 23.31 -12.81 -85.19
CA ILE A 187 23.35 -12.69 -83.72
C ILE A 187 22.25 -11.77 -83.18
N GLU A 188 21.86 -10.71 -83.90
CA GLU A 188 20.70 -9.89 -83.54
C GLU A 188 19.38 -10.69 -83.56
N GLN A 189 19.23 -11.60 -84.53
CA GLN A 189 18.08 -12.50 -84.57
C GLN A 189 18.10 -13.53 -83.42
N GLU A 190 19.28 -14.04 -83.07
CA GLU A 190 19.46 -14.93 -81.90
C GLU A 190 19.15 -14.20 -80.58
N ILE A 191 19.66 -12.99 -80.37
CA ILE A 191 19.35 -12.15 -79.20
C ILE A 191 17.85 -11.84 -79.15
N SER A 192 17.24 -11.46 -80.28
CA SER A 192 15.78 -11.21 -80.34
C SER A 192 14.99 -12.46 -79.97
N THR A 193 15.42 -13.63 -80.45
CA THR A 193 14.80 -14.91 -80.12
C THR A 193 14.97 -15.23 -78.65
N PHE A 194 16.17 -15.05 -78.09
CA PHE A 194 16.44 -15.21 -76.66
C PHE A 194 15.50 -14.34 -75.81
N LEU A 195 15.40 -13.05 -76.12
CA LEU A 195 14.53 -12.11 -75.41
C LEU A 195 13.05 -12.49 -75.50
N LYS A 196 12.58 -13.08 -76.61
CA LYS A 196 11.19 -13.57 -76.73
C LYS A 196 10.87 -14.73 -75.79
N HIS A 197 11.88 -15.47 -75.32
CA HIS A 197 11.70 -16.57 -74.36
C HIS A 197 11.84 -16.13 -72.90
N MET A 198 12.24 -14.88 -72.63
CA MET A 198 12.37 -14.35 -71.27
C MET A 198 11.04 -14.06 -70.56
N PRO A 199 10.00 -13.48 -71.20
CA PRO A 199 8.74 -13.17 -70.51
C PRO A 199 8.05 -14.38 -69.86
N PRO A 200 7.90 -15.55 -70.53
CA PRO A 200 7.30 -16.73 -69.87
C PRO A 200 8.13 -17.27 -68.70
N PHE A 201 9.43 -16.98 -68.68
CA PHE A 201 10.31 -17.35 -67.59
C PHE A 201 10.08 -16.45 -66.37
N PHE A 202 10.13 -15.13 -66.56
CA PHE A 202 9.87 -14.17 -65.50
C PHE A 202 8.43 -14.23 -64.98
N GLN A 203 7.45 -14.48 -65.85
CA GLN A 203 6.07 -14.68 -65.42
C GLN A 203 5.92 -15.81 -64.38
N ARG A 204 6.67 -16.92 -64.51
CA ARG A 204 6.67 -18.00 -63.51
C ARG A 204 7.36 -17.59 -62.22
N LEU A 205 8.47 -16.87 -62.32
CA LEU A 205 9.21 -16.34 -61.17
C LEU A 205 8.32 -15.36 -60.38
N ASP A 206 7.65 -14.46 -61.08
CA ASP A 206 6.70 -13.49 -60.53
C ASP A 206 5.50 -14.18 -59.91
N GLU A 207 4.95 -15.21 -60.53
CA GLU A 207 3.81 -15.94 -59.97
C GLU A 207 4.17 -16.56 -58.61
N ASN A 208 5.34 -17.18 -58.50
CA ASN A 208 5.81 -17.78 -57.25
C ASN A 208 6.16 -16.72 -56.19
N ALA A 209 6.82 -15.63 -56.58
CA ALA A 209 7.14 -14.53 -55.68
C ALA A 209 5.88 -13.80 -55.18
N ASN A 210 4.88 -13.60 -56.05
CA ASN A 210 3.61 -13.00 -55.68
C ASN A 210 2.77 -13.93 -54.79
N ARG A 211 2.82 -15.26 -54.99
CA ARG A 211 2.22 -16.22 -54.07
C ARG A 211 2.81 -16.10 -52.66
N LEU A 212 4.14 -16.04 -52.55
CA LEU A 212 4.84 -15.85 -51.27
C LEU A 212 4.40 -14.55 -50.57
N PHE A 213 4.34 -13.45 -51.32
CA PHE A 213 3.88 -12.16 -50.81
C PHE A 213 2.40 -12.21 -50.37
N PHE A 214 1.54 -12.82 -51.19
CA PHE A 214 0.11 -12.91 -50.92
C PHE A 214 -0.19 -13.77 -49.69
N ASP A 215 0.43 -14.96 -49.56
CA ASP A 215 0.31 -15.82 -48.37
C ASP A 215 0.77 -15.07 -47.11
N SER A 216 1.91 -14.38 -47.17
CA SER A 216 2.40 -13.56 -46.04
C SER A 216 1.43 -12.42 -45.70
N SER A 217 0.80 -11.79 -46.69
CA SER A 217 -0.19 -10.74 -46.46
C SER A 217 -1.48 -11.26 -45.84
N GLU A 218 -2.00 -12.41 -46.29
CA GLU A 218 -3.20 -13.01 -45.69
C GLU A 218 -2.94 -13.51 -44.27
N ARG A 219 -1.78 -14.12 -44.04
CA ARG A 219 -1.34 -14.52 -42.69
C ARG A 219 -1.18 -13.31 -41.77
N LEU A 220 -0.56 -12.23 -42.22
CA LEU A 220 -0.47 -11.02 -41.41
C LEU A 220 -1.85 -10.47 -41.05
N ARG A 221 -2.78 -10.40 -42.01
CA ARG A 221 -4.14 -9.89 -41.75
C ARG A 221 -4.91 -10.76 -40.75
N SER A 222 -4.85 -12.09 -40.92
CA SER A 222 -5.50 -13.03 -39.99
C SER A 222 -4.86 -12.97 -38.61
N LEU A 223 -3.53 -12.94 -38.52
CA LEU A 223 -2.80 -12.78 -37.28
C LEU A 223 -3.15 -11.45 -36.59
N GLU A 224 -3.16 -10.32 -37.31
CA GLU A 224 -3.53 -9.02 -36.74
C GLU A 224 -4.97 -9.03 -36.20
N ALA A 225 -5.91 -9.66 -36.91
CA ALA A 225 -7.28 -9.82 -36.44
C ALA A 225 -7.39 -10.70 -35.18
N GLU A 226 -6.64 -11.80 -35.12
CA GLU A 226 -6.57 -12.67 -33.94
C GLU A 226 -5.94 -11.95 -32.75
N LEU A 227 -4.83 -11.23 -32.97
CA LEU A 227 -4.13 -10.45 -31.95
C LEU A 227 -5.01 -9.32 -31.42
N ASP A 228 -5.75 -8.61 -32.28
CA ASP A 228 -6.69 -7.57 -31.85
C ASP A 228 -7.81 -8.16 -30.99
N GLN A 229 -8.35 -9.32 -31.37
CA GLN A 229 -9.36 -10.01 -30.58
C GLN A 229 -8.80 -10.47 -29.22
N GLN A 230 -7.61 -11.07 -29.20
CA GLN A 230 -6.93 -11.49 -27.97
C GLN A 230 -6.61 -10.31 -27.06
N ARG A 231 -6.08 -9.22 -27.63
CA ARG A 231 -5.76 -7.99 -26.91
C ARG A 231 -7.00 -7.38 -26.27
N SER A 232 -8.12 -7.34 -26.99
CA SER A 232 -9.39 -6.85 -26.46
C SER A 232 -9.89 -7.72 -25.30
N ARG A 233 -9.82 -9.06 -25.43
CA ARG A 233 -10.17 -10.01 -24.36
C ARG A 233 -9.29 -9.83 -23.13
N PHE A 234 -7.98 -9.77 -23.29
CA PHE A 234 -7.05 -9.56 -22.19
C PHE A 234 -7.27 -8.22 -21.50
N LYS A 235 -7.50 -7.14 -22.26
CA LYS A 235 -7.82 -5.84 -21.70
C LYS A 235 -9.12 -5.86 -20.90
N ALA A 236 -10.15 -6.57 -21.37
CA ALA A 236 -11.40 -6.73 -20.63
C ALA A 236 -11.19 -7.54 -19.33
N ILE A 237 -10.42 -8.62 -19.39
CA ILE A 237 -10.05 -9.42 -18.21
C ILE A 237 -9.27 -8.56 -17.20
N GLU A 238 -8.25 -7.85 -17.65
CA GLU A 238 -7.44 -6.93 -16.83
C GLU A 238 -8.33 -5.90 -16.13
N LEU A 239 -9.21 -5.22 -16.88
CA LEU A 239 -10.12 -4.21 -16.32
C LEU A 239 -11.09 -4.81 -15.29
N SER A 240 -11.64 -6.00 -15.58
CA SER A 240 -12.53 -6.69 -14.65
C SER A 240 -11.81 -7.08 -13.35
N LEU A 241 -10.58 -7.58 -13.44
CA LEU A 241 -9.81 -8.02 -12.28
C LEU A 241 -9.37 -6.84 -11.42
N VAL A 242 -8.90 -5.76 -12.05
CA VAL A 242 -8.62 -4.49 -11.35
C VAL A 242 -9.90 -3.95 -10.69
N GLY A 243 -11.03 -3.98 -11.39
CA GLY A 243 -12.32 -3.59 -10.85
C GLY A 243 -12.72 -4.38 -9.60
N VAL A 244 -12.53 -5.70 -9.62
CA VAL A 244 -12.78 -6.58 -8.46
C VAL A 244 -11.88 -6.22 -7.27
N VAL A 245 -10.57 -6.02 -7.51
CA VAL A 245 -9.62 -5.65 -6.45
C VAL A 245 -10.00 -4.31 -5.80
N VAL A 246 -10.33 -3.31 -6.63
CA VAL A 246 -10.78 -1.99 -6.14
C VAL A 246 -12.09 -2.10 -5.37
N ALA A 247 -13.07 -2.85 -5.88
CA ALA A 247 -14.35 -3.05 -5.20
C ALA A 247 -14.18 -3.73 -3.83
N LEU A 248 -13.31 -4.74 -3.72
CA LEU A 248 -13.00 -5.40 -2.45
C LEU A 248 -12.31 -4.46 -1.47
N ALA A 249 -11.35 -3.64 -1.92
CA ALA A 249 -10.68 -2.66 -1.08
C ALA A 249 -11.66 -1.60 -0.55
N LEU A 250 -12.57 -1.09 -1.40
CA LEU A 250 -13.62 -0.16 -1.01
C LEU A 250 -14.62 -0.79 -0.03
N ALA A 251 -15.05 -2.03 -0.26
CA ALA A 251 -15.94 -2.76 0.63
C ALA A 251 -15.31 -2.96 2.01
N ALA A 252 -14.02 -3.35 2.07
CA ALA A 252 -13.27 -3.47 3.31
C ALA A 252 -13.17 -2.12 4.05
N GLY A 253 -12.85 -1.04 3.31
CA GLY A 253 -12.81 0.32 3.87
C GLY A 253 -14.15 0.77 4.46
N PHE A 254 -15.25 0.52 3.74
CA PHE A 254 -16.60 0.84 4.20
C PHE A 254 -17.00 0.04 5.45
N MET A 255 -16.67 -1.26 5.48
CA MET A 255 -16.95 -2.13 6.63
C MET A 255 -16.24 -1.64 7.90
N VAL A 256 -14.99 -1.21 7.77
CA VAL A 256 -14.22 -0.64 8.90
C VAL A 256 -14.80 0.70 9.33
N MET A 257 -15.16 1.58 8.39
CA MET A 257 -15.76 2.87 8.70
C MET A 257 -17.06 2.71 9.52
N ARG A 258 -17.93 1.76 9.13
CA ARG A 258 -19.14 1.43 9.90
C ARG A 258 -18.82 0.95 11.32
N ARG A 259 -17.85 0.06 11.49
CA ARG A 259 -17.43 -0.43 12.82
C ARG A 259 -16.92 0.70 13.72
N ILE A 260 -16.14 1.63 13.16
CA ILE A 260 -15.63 2.78 13.92
C ILE A 260 -16.79 3.68 14.39
N GLY A 261 -17.78 3.92 13.52
CA GLY A 261 -18.96 4.71 13.88
C GLY A 261 -19.77 4.12 15.04
N GLU A 262 -20.04 2.81 15.01
CA GLU A 262 -20.72 2.12 16.12
C GLU A 262 -19.91 2.14 17.42
N SER A 263 -18.60 1.92 17.33
CA SER A 263 -17.73 1.93 18.50
C SER A 263 -17.63 3.31 19.15
N ASN A 264 -17.64 4.39 18.37
CA ASN A 264 -17.62 5.75 18.90
C ASN A 264 -18.93 6.08 19.63
N ARG A 265 -20.09 5.71 19.09
CA ARG A 265 -21.38 5.94 19.76
C ARG A 265 -21.45 5.22 21.11
N ARG A 266 -21.04 3.95 21.16
CA ARG A 266 -20.97 3.20 22.44
C ARG A 266 -20.04 3.85 23.45
N LEU A 267 -18.95 4.46 22.99
CA LEU A 267 -18.02 5.17 23.86
C LEU A 267 -18.62 6.47 24.39
N GLU A 268 -19.35 7.21 23.56
CA GLU A 268 -20.10 8.41 23.96
C GLU A 268 -21.18 8.06 24.99
N ASP A 269 -22.01 7.05 24.72
CA ASP A 269 -23.05 6.58 25.64
C ASP A 269 -22.45 6.17 27.00
N ALA A 270 -21.36 5.39 26.98
CA ALA A 270 -20.68 4.97 28.20
C ALA A 270 -20.04 6.14 28.97
N LEU A 271 -19.57 7.18 28.28
CA LEU A 271 -19.06 8.40 28.90
C LEU A 271 -20.18 9.21 29.56
N GLU A 272 -21.34 9.32 28.91
CA GLU A 272 -22.52 9.98 29.49
C GLU A 272 -23.03 9.24 30.73
N ASP A 273 -23.16 7.92 30.66
CA ASP A 273 -23.55 7.08 31.81
C ASP A 273 -22.58 7.22 32.98
N MET A 274 -21.27 7.18 32.69
CA MET A 274 -20.23 7.33 33.71
C MET A 274 -20.26 8.72 34.36
N LYS A 275 -20.49 9.76 33.56
CA LYS A 275 -20.65 11.13 34.06
C LYS A 275 -21.90 11.26 34.93
N ALA A 276 -23.04 10.74 34.50
CA ALA A 276 -24.30 10.78 35.26
C ALA A 276 -24.16 10.04 36.61
N ALA A 277 -23.55 8.85 36.60
CA ALA A 277 -23.29 8.08 37.82
C ALA A 277 -22.35 8.83 38.78
N LYS A 278 -21.30 9.48 38.24
CA LYS A 278 -20.39 10.31 39.04
C LYS A 278 -21.12 11.50 39.67
N ASP A 279 -21.92 12.23 38.89
CA ASP A 279 -22.65 13.41 39.35
C ASP A 279 -23.68 13.06 40.44
N GLU A 280 -24.36 11.91 40.33
CA GLU A 280 -25.26 11.39 41.37
C GLU A 280 -24.49 11.05 42.66
N ALA A 281 -23.37 10.31 42.55
CA ALA A 281 -22.55 9.97 43.71
C ALA A 281 -22.02 11.21 44.44
N GLU A 282 -21.59 12.23 43.70
CA GLU A 282 -21.16 13.50 44.29
C GLU A 282 -22.32 14.26 44.95
N ARG A 283 -23.51 14.30 44.33
CA ARG A 283 -24.70 14.92 44.93
C ARG A 283 -25.08 14.22 46.24
N ALA A 284 -25.12 12.90 46.26
CA ALA A 284 -25.40 12.12 47.46
C ALA A 284 -24.38 12.38 48.58
N SER A 285 -23.08 12.43 48.25
CA SER A 285 -22.02 12.74 49.20
C SER A 285 -22.15 14.15 49.81
N ARG A 286 -22.44 15.15 48.96
CA ARG A 286 -22.68 16.54 49.41
C ARG A 286 -23.89 16.63 50.33
N ALA A 287 -25.03 16.02 49.96
CA ALA A 287 -26.25 16.02 50.77
C ALA A 287 -26.05 15.32 52.12
N LYS A 288 -25.37 14.17 52.15
CA LYS A 288 -25.02 13.45 53.39
C LYS A 288 -24.20 14.35 54.33
N SER A 289 -23.19 15.04 53.79
CA SER A 289 -22.31 15.90 54.57
C SER A 289 -23.03 17.11 55.15
N GLU A 290 -23.91 17.74 54.35
CA GLU A 290 -24.73 18.88 54.80
C GLU A 290 -25.72 18.45 55.89
N PHE A 291 -26.38 17.31 55.72
CA PHE A 291 -27.30 16.76 56.71
C PHE A 291 -26.60 16.51 58.05
N VAL A 292 -25.45 15.83 58.05
CA VAL A 292 -24.69 15.57 59.29
C VAL A 292 -24.25 16.88 59.97
N SER A 293 -23.78 17.84 59.19
CA SER A 293 -23.36 19.14 59.72
C SER A 293 -24.51 19.89 60.38
N ARG A 294 -25.69 19.91 59.74
CA ARG A 294 -26.88 20.58 60.28
C ARG A 294 -27.38 19.90 61.55
N MET A 295 -27.54 18.57 61.51
CA MET A 295 -27.98 17.79 62.68
C MET A 295 -27.04 17.97 63.88
N SER A 296 -25.73 18.06 63.63
CA SER A 296 -24.75 18.31 64.69
C SER A 296 -25.00 19.64 65.42
N HIS A 297 -25.28 20.73 64.69
CA HIS A 297 -25.60 22.03 65.30
C HIS A 297 -26.92 22.00 66.09
N GLU A 298 -27.95 21.35 65.54
CA GLU A 298 -29.26 21.23 66.18
C GLU A 298 -29.21 20.37 67.45
N LEU A 299 -28.33 19.37 67.51
CA LEU A 299 -28.11 18.55 68.72
C LEU A 299 -27.20 19.21 69.76
N ARG A 300 -26.18 19.97 69.34
CA ARG A 300 -25.23 20.64 70.24
C ARG A 300 -25.90 21.64 71.17
N THR A 301 -26.85 22.41 70.66
CA THR A 301 -27.54 23.48 71.41
C THR A 301 -28.28 22.95 72.65
N PRO A 302 -29.22 21.99 72.54
CA PRO A 302 -29.90 21.43 73.70
C PRO A 302 -28.96 20.64 74.61
N LEU A 303 -27.96 19.95 74.05
CA LEU A 303 -27.00 19.19 74.83
C LEU A 303 -26.12 20.07 75.71
N ASN A 304 -25.61 21.18 75.16
CA ASN A 304 -24.86 22.18 75.92
C ASN A 304 -25.72 22.81 77.03
N ALA A 305 -27.02 23.01 76.80
CA ALA A 305 -27.93 23.50 77.83
C ALA A 305 -28.09 22.47 78.96
N ILE A 306 -28.27 21.18 78.62
CA ILE A 306 -28.37 20.09 79.62
C ILE A 306 -27.08 19.97 80.44
N ILE A 307 -25.91 20.03 79.79
CA ILE A 307 -24.61 20.00 80.48
C ILE A 307 -24.47 21.22 81.39
N GLY A 308 -24.75 22.43 80.88
CA GLY A 308 -24.66 23.65 81.68
C GLY A 308 -25.58 23.67 82.89
N PHE A 309 -26.82 23.16 82.76
CA PHE A 309 -27.71 22.99 83.92
C PHE A 309 -27.20 21.94 84.90
N ALA A 310 -26.60 20.85 84.41
CA ALA A 310 -25.97 19.85 85.27
C ALA A 310 -24.78 20.46 86.04
N GLU A 311 -23.90 21.22 85.38
CA GLU A 311 -22.77 21.92 86.02
C GLU A 311 -23.22 22.92 87.09
N LEU A 312 -24.30 23.67 86.83
CA LEU A 312 -24.88 24.58 87.82
C LEU A 312 -25.43 23.82 89.04
N LEU A 313 -26.07 22.67 88.82
CA LEU A 313 -26.57 21.83 89.91
C LEU A 313 -25.45 21.17 90.71
N GLU A 314 -24.30 20.84 90.10
CA GLU A 314 -23.13 20.31 90.81
C GLU A 314 -22.55 21.31 91.84
N ALA A 315 -22.76 22.62 91.64
CA ALA A 315 -22.27 23.68 92.53
C ALA A 315 -23.16 23.91 93.78
N GLU A 316 -24.34 23.30 93.84
CA GLU A 316 -25.30 23.44 94.94
C GLU A 316 -25.11 22.34 96.02
N PRO A 317 -25.50 22.59 97.29
CA PRO A 317 -25.48 21.57 98.34
C PRO A 317 -26.58 20.53 98.10
N LEU A 318 -26.24 19.47 97.35
CA LEU A 318 -27.13 18.37 97.02
C LEU A 318 -26.97 17.17 97.98
N GLU A 319 -28.03 16.38 98.15
CA GLU A 319 -27.96 15.07 98.81
C GLU A 319 -27.05 14.11 98.01
N PRO A 320 -26.35 13.16 98.66
CA PRO A 320 -25.39 12.26 97.98
C PRO A 320 -25.98 11.48 96.79
N ALA A 321 -27.26 11.11 96.84
CA ALA A 321 -27.94 10.44 95.74
C ALA A 321 -28.15 11.37 94.53
N HIS A 322 -28.51 12.64 94.76
CA HIS A 322 -28.69 13.64 93.70
C HIS A 322 -27.37 14.07 93.07
N GLN A 323 -26.28 14.19 93.84
CA GLN A 323 -24.93 14.43 93.32
C GLN A 323 -24.51 13.34 92.32
N ASN A 324 -24.80 12.08 92.62
CA ASN A 324 -24.51 10.96 91.73
C ASN A 324 -25.31 11.04 90.42
N TYR A 325 -26.58 11.45 90.46
CA TYR A 325 -27.41 11.63 89.27
C TYR A 325 -26.96 12.80 88.39
N VAL A 326 -26.66 13.95 88.98
CA VAL A 326 -26.15 15.11 88.23
C VAL A 326 -24.81 14.79 87.57
N GLY A 327 -23.89 14.16 88.32
CA GLY A 327 -22.61 13.72 87.75
C GLY A 327 -22.77 12.66 86.65
N LEU A 328 -23.82 11.84 86.68
CA LEU A 328 -24.14 10.90 85.59
C LEU A 328 -24.68 11.63 84.35
N ILE A 329 -25.55 12.64 84.53
CA ILE A 329 -26.06 13.48 83.43
C ILE A 329 -24.89 14.21 82.75
N ASN A 330 -23.99 14.81 83.53
CA ASN A 330 -22.84 15.54 83.02
C ASN A 330 -21.90 14.62 82.20
N ARG A 331 -21.48 13.48 82.77
CA ARG A 331 -20.65 12.50 82.05
C ARG A 331 -21.31 11.98 80.77
N SER A 332 -22.62 11.71 80.81
CA SER A 332 -23.36 11.22 79.64
C SER A 332 -23.51 12.29 78.56
N GLY A 333 -23.74 13.54 78.96
CA GLY A 333 -23.81 14.68 78.06
C GLY A 333 -22.48 14.94 77.36
N GLN A 334 -21.39 14.95 78.12
CA GLN A 334 -20.04 15.13 77.59
C GLN A 334 -19.66 14.00 76.62
N HIS A 335 -20.01 12.75 76.94
CA HIS A 335 -19.76 11.61 76.05
C HIS A 335 -20.56 11.70 74.74
N LEU A 336 -21.83 12.11 74.80
CA LEU A 336 -22.63 12.31 73.59
C LEU A 336 -22.07 13.44 72.72
N MET A 337 -21.53 14.49 73.34
CA MET A 337 -20.90 15.60 72.62
C MET A 337 -19.62 15.16 71.90
N GLU A 338 -18.81 14.30 72.53
CA GLU A 338 -17.66 13.66 71.88
C GLU A 338 -18.07 12.84 70.66
N LEU A 339 -19.11 12.00 70.78
CA LEU A 339 -19.62 11.19 69.66
C LEU A 339 -20.13 12.05 68.50
N ILE A 340 -20.87 13.12 68.79
CA ILE A 340 -21.38 14.05 67.78
C ILE A 340 -20.20 14.72 67.04
N ASN A 341 -19.18 15.17 67.77
CA ASN A 341 -18.00 15.78 67.17
C ASN A 341 -17.23 14.79 66.28
N GLN A 342 -17.11 13.52 66.68
CA GLN A 342 -16.47 12.48 65.87
C GLN A 342 -17.22 12.22 64.55
N VAL A 343 -18.55 12.15 64.59
CA VAL A 343 -19.38 11.97 63.38
C VAL A 343 -19.26 13.19 62.45
N LEU A 344 -19.19 14.40 63.00
CA LEU A 344 -18.98 15.62 62.22
C LEU A 344 -17.60 15.67 61.57
N ASP A 345 -16.54 15.33 62.31
CA ASP A 345 -15.18 15.26 61.79
C ASP A 345 -15.09 14.25 60.64
N HIS A 346 -15.73 13.09 60.77
CA HIS A 346 -15.82 12.10 59.70
C HIS A 346 -16.50 12.65 58.44
N ALA A 347 -17.63 13.36 58.59
CA ALA A 347 -18.32 14.00 57.46
C ALA A 347 -17.48 15.11 56.80
N LYS A 348 -16.69 15.86 57.57
CA LYS A 348 -15.75 16.87 57.04
C LYS A 348 -14.60 16.24 56.27
N ILE A 349 -14.11 15.07 56.71
CA ILE A 349 -13.07 14.29 56.02
C ILE A 349 -13.63 13.73 54.70
N GLU A 350 -14.79 13.07 54.73
CA GLU A 350 -15.43 12.50 53.52
C GLU A 350 -15.72 13.58 52.45
N SER A 351 -16.04 14.80 52.87
CA SER A 351 -16.31 15.93 51.96
C SER A 351 -15.08 16.77 51.60
N GLY A 352 -13.89 16.43 52.09
CA GLY A 352 -12.66 17.18 51.86
C GLY A 352 -12.64 18.58 52.47
N LYS A 353 -13.54 18.87 53.43
CA LYS A 353 -13.68 20.17 54.11
C LYS A 353 -12.88 20.25 55.41
N LEU A 354 -12.17 19.20 55.80
CA LEU A 354 -11.27 19.24 56.95
C LEU A 354 -10.04 20.09 56.62
N THR A 355 -9.91 21.24 57.27
CA THR A 355 -8.71 22.06 57.24
C THR A 355 -7.85 21.75 58.46
N LEU A 356 -6.59 21.40 58.23
CA LEU A 356 -5.60 21.26 59.30
C LEU A 356 -4.94 22.61 59.56
N GLU A 357 -4.74 22.94 60.83
CA GLU A 357 -3.92 24.08 61.19
C GLU A 357 -2.43 23.78 60.95
N HIS A 358 -1.66 24.82 60.62
CA HIS A 358 -0.21 24.72 60.45
C HIS A 358 0.48 25.78 61.30
N ILE A 359 0.56 25.52 62.60
CA ILE A 359 1.11 26.45 63.59
C ILE A 359 2.31 25.83 64.31
N ALA A 360 3.21 26.69 64.81
CA ALA A 360 4.30 26.26 65.67
C ALA A 360 3.76 26.00 67.08
N PHE A 361 3.86 24.77 67.59
CA PHE A 361 3.41 24.41 68.93
C PHE A 361 4.48 23.65 69.72
N ASP A 362 4.41 23.70 71.06
CA ASP A 362 5.32 22.96 71.92
C ASP A 362 4.91 21.48 71.95
N PHE A 363 5.73 20.64 71.32
CA PHE A 363 5.42 19.22 71.15
C PHE A 363 5.41 18.50 72.50
N ARG A 364 6.40 18.79 73.35
CA ARG A 364 6.54 18.14 74.66
C ARG A 364 5.36 18.48 75.56
N ALA A 365 4.97 19.76 75.62
CA ALA A 365 3.79 20.18 76.36
C ALA A 365 2.51 19.48 75.87
N THR A 366 2.36 19.32 74.54
CA THR A 366 1.19 18.62 73.97
C THR A 366 1.14 17.14 74.37
N ILE A 367 2.29 16.45 74.38
CA ILE A 367 2.37 15.05 74.83
C ILE A 367 2.13 14.95 76.33
N ASP A 368 2.67 15.86 77.13
CA ASP A 368 2.47 15.90 78.59
C ASP A 368 0.98 16.07 78.94
N GLU A 369 0.26 16.92 78.21
CA GLU A 369 -1.20 17.08 78.35
C GLU A 369 -1.97 15.79 78.02
N VAL A 370 -1.60 15.09 76.93
CA VAL A 370 -2.18 13.78 76.59
C VAL A 370 -1.87 12.75 77.68
N ALA A 371 -0.62 12.70 78.13
CA ALA A 371 -0.17 11.77 79.15
C ALA A 371 -0.91 11.96 80.46
N ALA A 372 -1.17 13.20 80.89
CA ALA A 372 -1.94 13.51 82.09
C ALA A 372 -3.38 12.95 82.02
N ILE A 373 -4.06 13.13 80.89
CA ILE A 373 -5.43 12.64 80.67
C ILE A 373 -5.46 11.10 80.70
N VAL A 374 -4.55 10.46 79.98
CA VAL A 374 -4.50 8.99 79.86
C VAL A 374 -4.07 8.35 81.19
N SER A 375 -3.11 8.95 81.92
CA SER A 375 -2.66 8.46 83.23
C SER A 375 -3.82 8.35 84.22
N SER A 376 -4.69 9.36 84.27
CA SER A 376 -5.88 9.36 85.14
C SER A 376 -6.85 8.22 84.79
N ARG A 377 -7.10 8.01 83.49
CA ARG A 377 -7.97 6.91 83.01
C ARG A 377 -7.36 5.53 83.24
N ALA A 378 -6.06 5.37 83.00
CA ALA A 378 -5.32 4.12 83.21
C ALA A 378 -5.30 3.74 84.70
N ALA A 379 -5.05 4.70 85.60
CA ALA A 379 -5.12 4.49 87.04
C ALA A 379 -6.52 4.05 87.49
N GLY A 380 -7.59 4.66 86.95
CA GLY A 380 -8.97 4.24 87.20
C GLY A 380 -9.30 2.81 86.73
N LYS A 381 -8.50 2.25 85.82
CA LYS A 381 -8.59 0.86 85.34
C LYS A 381 -7.53 -0.07 85.95
N GLY A 382 -6.67 0.42 86.86
CA GLY A 382 -5.57 -0.36 87.44
C GLY A 382 -4.43 -0.69 86.47
N LEU A 383 -4.27 0.08 85.38
CA LEU A 383 -3.25 -0.13 84.35
C LEU A 383 -2.03 0.77 84.60
N ALA A 384 -0.83 0.23 84.37
CA ALA A 384 0.40 1.00 84.39
C ALA A 384 0.58 1.74 83.04
N PHE A 385 0.73 3.06 83.10
CA PHE A 385 0.98 3.91 81.94
C PHE A 385 2.31 4.64 82.10
N VAL A 386 3.17 4.55 81.09
CA VAL A 386 4.49 5.21 81.07
C VAL A 386 4.59 6.03 79.79
N ALA A 387 4.78 7.35 79.93
CA ALA A 387 5.10 8.24 78.83
C ALA A 387 6.60 8.58 78.88
N ALA A 388 7.33 8.28 77.80
CA ALA A 388 8.73 8.61 77.65
C ALA A 388 8.94 9.40 76.36
N ILE A 389 9.58 10.57 76.46
CA ILE A 389 9.84 11.47 75.34
C ILE A 389 11.36 11.67 75.26
N ALA A 390 11.96 11.31 74.13
CA ALA A 390 13.40 11.45 73.91
C ALA A 390 13.84 12.92 73.91
N ASP A 391 15.02 13.20 74.47
CA ASP A 391 15.53 14.56 74.68
C ASP A 391 16.03 15.23 73.38
N ASP A 392 16.25 14.46 72.32
CA ASP A 392 16.68 14.93 71.01
C ASP A 392 15.51 15.43 70.13
N LEU A 393 14.27 15.34 70.61
CA LEU A 393 13.10 15.82 69.89
C LEU A 393 13.01 17.36 69.87
N PRO A 394 12.64 17.98 68.73
CA PRO A 394 12.46 19.42 68.63
C PRO A 394 11.38 19.92 69.61
N ARG A 395 11.70 20.97 70.37
CA ARG A 395 10.75 21.55 71.33
C ARG A 395 9.51 22.11 70.66
N ARG A 396 9.65 22.72 69.47
CA ARG A 396 8.53 23.22 68.67
C ARG A 396 8.46 22.51 67.33
N VAL A 397 7.26 22.08 66.95
CA VAL A 397 6.98 21.47 65.64
C VAL A 397 5.84 22.22 64.95
N MET A 398 5.79 22.14 63.62
CA MET A 398 4.72 22.73 62.82
C MET A 398 3.60 21.70 62.60
N GLY A 399 2.36 22.07 62.91
CA GLY A 399 1.21 21.22 62.64
C GLY A 399 -0.03 21.67 63.40
N ASP A 400 -0.96 20.73 63.60
CA ASP A 400 -2.21 20.93 64.31
C ASP A 400 -2.16 20.21 65.67
N PRO A 401 -1.88 20.92 66.78
CA PRO A 401 -1.76 20.30 68.10
C PRO A 401 -3.09 19.69 68.58
N THR A 402 -4.23 20.23 68.15
CA THR A 402 -5.55 19.74 68.53
C THR A 402 -5.82 18.39 67.90
N ARG A 403 -5.55 18.25 66.60
CA ARG A 403 -5.73 16.99 65.88
C ARG A 403 -4.72 15.93 66.31
N LEU A 404 -3.47 16.32 66.55
CA LEU A 404 -2.45 15.41 67.09
C LEU A 404 -2.89 14.83 68.44
N ARG A 405 -3.34 15.69 69.36
CA ARG A 405 -3.86 15.27 70.67
C ARG A 405 -5.03 14.30 70.52
N GLN A 406 -5.98 14.62 69.64
CA GLN A 406 -7.14 13.76 69.36
C GLN A 406 -6.71 12.37 68.85
N VAL A 407 -5.77 12.30 67.91
CA VAL A 407 -5.21 11.03 67.41
C VAL A 407 -4.59 10.22 68.55
N LEU A 408 -3.73 10.86 69.36
CA LEU A 408 -3.03 10.18 70.45
C LEU A 408 -3.99 9.71 71.54
N ILE A 409 -4.95 10.54 71.96
CA ILE A 409 -5.98 10.15 72.94
C ILE A 409 -6.79 8.96 72.41
N ASN A 410 -7.23 8.99 71.15
CA ASN A 410 -8.01 7.90 70.57
C ASN A 410 -7.22 6.58 70.55
N LEU A 411 -5.94 6.63 70.18
CA LEU A 411 -5.08 5.42 70.18
C LEU A 411 -4.87 4.89 71.60
N LEU A 412 -4.57 5.77 72.56
CA LEU A 412 -4.21 5.41 73.92
C LEU A 412 -5.40 5.02 74.80
N VAL A 413 -6.61 5.53 74.52
CA VAL A 413 -7.83 5.13 75.23
C VAL A 413 -8.36 3.78 74.73
N ASN A 414 -8.07 3.45 73.46
CA ASN A 414 -8.42 2.16 72.87
C ASN A 414 -7.47 1.03 73.26
N ALA A 415 -6.18 1.35 73.42
CA ALA A 415 -5.16 0.44 73.96
C ALA A 415 -5.46 0.09 75.42
#